data_AF-A0A8C3VNN0-F1
#
_entry.id   AF-A0A8C3VNN0-F1
#
_cell.length_a   1.000
_cell.length_b   1.000
_cell.length_c   1.000
_cell.angle_alpha   90.00
_cell.angle_beta   90.00
_cell.angle_gamma   90.00
#
_symmetry.space_group_name_H-M   'P 1'
#
loop_
_entity.id
_entity.type
_entity.pdbx_description
1 polymer ?
#
loop_
_entity_poly.entity_id
_entity_poly.type
_entity_poly.pdbx_seq_one_letter_code
_entity_poly.pdbx_strand_id
1 'polypeptide(L)'
;LDRFVLWMILVLLYVCFSAAPATLCKVCNIFKKGKCLQGEGNCTVEEGAGCRTTDMYFFHVRDEWRYNYTQLDCSDTCRAWKLIRGSLKVSIFCCKGQDFCNMYRGKSLRWTAQ
;
A
#
# COMPACT_ATOMS: atom_id res chain seq x y z
N LEU A 1 -46.81 1.58 -9.93
CA LEU A 1 -45.35 1.82 -10.00
C LEU A 1 -44.86 1.21 -11.31
N ASP A 2 -44.50 2.02 -12.29
CA ASP A 2 -44.23 1.57 -13.66
C ASP A 2 -42.92 0.75 -13.74
N ARG A 3 -42.85 -0.23 -14.64
CA ARG A 3 -41.67 -1.07 -14.88
C ARG A 3 -40.42 -0.20 -15.15
N PHE A 4 -40.57 0.91 -15.86
CA PHE A 4 -39.48 1.85 -16.13
C PHE A 4 -38.94 2.50 -14.85
N VAL A 5 -39.80 2.82 -13.88
CA VAL A 5 -39.39 3.40 -12.58
C VAL A 5 -38.59 2.38 -11.78
N LEU A 6 -38.96 1.10 -11.84
CA LEU A 6 -38.27 0.01 -11.15
C LEU A 6 -36.85 -0.21 -11.70
N TRP A 7 -36.67 -0.14 -13.01
CA TRP A 7 -35.35 -0.19 -13.66
C TRP A 7 -34.48 1.01 -13.30
N MET A 8 -35.06 2.21 -13.26
CA MET A 8 -34.33 3.42 -12.85
C MET A 8 -33.82 3.32 -11.40
N ILE A 9 -34.64 2.80 -10.48
CA ILE A 9 -34.26 2.58 -9.08
C ILE A 9 -33.12 1.55 -8.98
N LEU A 10 -33.18 0.46 -9.76
CA LEU A 10 -32.14 -0.57 -9.75
C LEU A 10 -30.77 -0.03 -10.23
N VAL A 11 -30.78 0.79 -11.29
CA VAL A 11 -29.56 1.42 -11.83
C VAL A 11 -28.98 2.42 -10.83
N LEU A 12 -29.82 3.25 -10.20
CA LEU A 12 -29.40 4.19 -9.16
C LEU A 12 -28.77 3.48 -7.95
N LEU A 13 -29.37 2.37 -7.51
CA LEU A 13 -28.81 1.54 -6.44
C LEU A 13 -27.46 0.94 -6.85
N TYR A 14 -27.34 0.39 -8.06
CA TYR A 14 -26.09 -0.19 -8.54
C TYR A 14 -24.95 0.83 -8.59
N VAL A 15 -25.22 2.05 -9.08
CA VAL A 15 -24.23 3.12 -9.17
C VAL A 15 -23.81 3.61 -7.78
N CYS A 16 -24.75 3.82 -6.84
CA CYS A 16 -24.43 4.24 -5.47
C CYS A 16 -23.55 3.23 -4.71
N PHE A 17 -23.70 1.93 -4.98
CA PHE A 17 -22.89 0.88 -4.33
C PHE A 17 -21.54 0.64 -5.02
N SER A 18 -21.31 1.19 -6.21
CA SER A 18 -20.07 0.96 -6.98
C SER A 18 -18.90 1.86 -6.56
N ALA A 19 -19.13 2.88 -5.72
CA ALA A 19 -18.06 3.75 -5.26
C ALA A 19 -17.06 2.97 -4.38
N ALA A 20 -15.84 2.76 -4.91
CA ALA A 20 -14.78 2.16 -4.13
C ALA A 20 -14.46 3.05 -2.92
N PRO A 21 -14.44 2.51 -1.68
CA PRO A 21 -14.12 3.31 -0.52
C PRO A 21 -12.70 3.86 -0.62
N ALA A 22 -12.54 5.16 -0.38
CA ALA A 22 -11.22 5.78 -0.26
C ALA A 22 -10.44 5.05 0.85
N THR A 23 -9.20 4.65 0.54
CA THR A 23 -8.35 3.92 1.50
C THR A 23 -7.36 4.88 2.12
N LEU A 24 -7.30 4.94 3.46
CA LEU A 24 -6.27 5.71 4.17
C LEU A 24 -4.97 4.89 4.25
N CYS A 25 -3.85 5.48 3.92
CA CYS A 25 -2.53 4.85 3.94
C CYS A 25 -1.61 5.56 4.94
N LYS A 26 -0.66 4.81 5.52
CA LYS A 26 0.40 5.41 6.33
C LYS A 26 1.49 5.98 5.42
N VAL A 27 2.01 7.16 5.74
CA VAL A 27 3.21 7.74 5.13
C VAL A 27 4.36 7.67 6.14
N CYS A 28 5.50 7.16 5.70
CA CYS A 28 6.72 7.11 6.49
C CYS A 28 7.94 6.90 5.58
N ASN A 29 8.94 7.78 5.68
CA ASN A 29 10.18 7.67 4.92
C ASN A 29 11.09 6.57 5.47
N ILE A 30 11.15 6.42 6.80
CA ILE A 30 11.95 5.39 7.48
C ILE A 30 11.08 4.65 8.50
N PHE A 31 10.46 3.56 8.06
CA PHE A 31 9.69 2.65 8.90
C PHE A 31 10.56 1.45 9.31
N LYS A 32 10.63 1.16 10.62
CA LYS A 32 11.47 0.09 11.16
C LYS A 32 10.85 -0.48 12.45
N LYS A 33 10.77 -1.81 12.55
CA LYS A 33 10.25 -2.51 13.75
C LYS A 33 8.89 -1.96 14.22
N GLY A 34 7.95 -1.75 13.29
CA GLY A 34 6.61 -1.26 13.61
C GLY A 34 6.48 0.25 13.90
N LYS A 35 7.58 1.01 13.88
CA LYS A 35 7.59 2.45 14.19
C LYS A 35 8.03 3.28 12.99
N CYS A 36 7.44 4.47 12.85
CA CYS A 36 7.95 5.48 11.93
C CYS A 36 9.03 6.30 12.62
N LEU A 37 10.23 6.34 12.03
CA LEU A 37 11.36 7.10 12.54
C LEU A 37 11.53 8.45 11.84
N GLN A 38 10.99 8.60 10.64
CA GLN A 38 11.09 9.83 9.84
C GLN A 38 9.94 9.97 8.85
N GLY A 39 9.43 11.20 8.69
CA GLY A 39 8.45 11.54 7.67
C GLY A 39 7.06 10.94 7.92
N GLU A 40 6.63 10.91 9.18
CA GLU A 40 5.33 10.39 9.55
C GLU A 40 4.20 11.27 9.00
N GLY A 41 3.19 10.62 8.41
CA GLY A 41 1.98 11.26 7.95
C GLY A 41 0.97 10.22 7.48
N ASN A 42 -0.12 10.69 6.87
CA ASN A 42 -1.15 9.87 6.26
C ASN A 42 -1.50 10.44 4.88
N CYS A 43 -2.02 9.60 4.00
CA CYS A 43 -2.54 9.99 2.69
C CYS A 43 -3.72 9.11 2.31
N THR A 44 -4.63 9.60 1.46
CA THR A 44 -5.80 8.85 0.98
C THR A 44 -5.66 8.52 -0.50
N VAL A 45 -6.06 7.31 -0.88
CA VAL A 45 -6.09 6.89 -2.29
C VAL A 45 -7.52 6.57 -2.74
N GLU A 46 -7.83 6.99 -3.95
CA GLU A 46 -9.08 6.70 -4.67
C GLU A 46 -8.90 5.51 -5.63
N GLU A 47 -9.86 5.32 -6.53
CA GLU A 47 -9.90 4.20 -7.47
C GLU A 47 -8.69 4.19 -8.42
N GLY A 48 -8.05 3.02 -8.60
CA GLY A 48 -6.84 2.86 -9.43
C GLY A 48 -5.50 3.11 -8.71
N ALA A 49 -5.50 3.90 -7.64
CA ALA A 49 -4.35 4.13 -6.77
C ALA A 49 -4.28 3.10 -5.61
N GLY A 50 -3.15 3.06 -4.88
CA GLY A 50 -2.98 2.12 -3.78
C GLY A 50 -1.95 2.53 -2.74
N CYS A 51 -2.07 1.98 -1.54
CA CYS A 51 -1.04 2.12 -0.52
C CYS A 51 0.17 1.26 -0.92
N ARG A 52 1.36 1.85 -0.83
CA ARG A 52 2.62 1.24 -1.23
C ARG A 52 3.53 1.00 -0.03
N THR A 53 4.23 -0.13 -0.08
CA THR A 53 5.27 -0.54 0.87
C THR A 53 6.52 -0.86 0.07
N THR A 54 7.63 -0.19 0.39
CA THR A 54 8.90 -0.36 -0.31
C THR A 54 9.98 -0.80 0.67
N ASP A 55 10.41 -2.05 0.58
CA ASP A 55 11.53 -2.57 1.36
C ASP A 55 12.85 -2.28 0.66
N MET A 56 13.73 -1.55 1.34
CA MET A 56 15.07 -1.20 0.89
C MET A 56 16.10 -2.16 1.50
N TYR A 57 16.95 -2.72 0.65
CA TYR A 57 18.04 -3.61 1.04
C TYR A 57 19.36 -3.12 0.45
N PHE A 58 20.44 -3.35 1.19
CA PHE A 58 21.80 -3.14 0.72
C PHE A 58 22.55 -4.47 0.64
N PHE A 59 23.48 -4.56 -0.28
CA PHE A 59 24.38 -5.70 -0.40
C PHE A 59 25.52 -5.59 0.61
N HIS A 60 25.64 -6.58 1.49
CA HIS A 60 26.69 -6.64 2.49
C HIS A 60 27.90 -7.43 1.96
N VAL A 61 29.11 -7.09 2.41
CA VAL A 61 30.42 -7.67 2.01
C VAL A 61 30.57 -9.20 2.15
N ARG A 62 29.57 -9.89 2.71
CA ARG A 62 29.55 -11.37 2.87
C ARG A 62 28.56 -12.02 1.89
N ASP A 63 28.35 -11.40 0.73
CA ASP A 63 27.37 -11.81 -0.29
C ASP A 63 25.94 -11.98 0.24
N GLU A 64 25.55 -11.15 1.21
CA GLU A 64 24.24 -11.24 1.85
C GLU A 64 23.44 -9.95 1.70
N TRP A 65 22.16 -10.08 1.32
CA TRP A 65 21.22 -8.96 1.30
C TRP A 65 20.74 -8.63 2.71
N ARG A 66 21.07 -7.43 3.19
CA ARG A 66 20.61 -6.94 4.49
C ARG A 66 19.51 -5.91 4.35
N TYR A 67 18.49 -6.07 5.18
CA TYR A 67 17.38 -5.13 5.28
C TYR A 67 17.87 -3.81 5.87
N ASN A 68 17.48 -2.70 5.26
CA ASN A 68 17.80 -1.36 5.74
C ASN A 68 16.62 -0.74 6.50
N TYR A 69 15.57 -0.39 5.76
CA TYR A 69 14.33 0.21 6.22
C TYR A 69 13.19 -0.08 5.24
N THR A 70 11.97 0.23 5.64
CA THR A 70 10.79 0.20 4.79
C THR A 70 10.29 1.63 4.59
N GLN A 71 9.90 2.01 3.39
CA GLN A 71 9.19 3.25 3.11
C GLN A 71 7.70 2.94 2.87
N LEU A 72 6.84 3.78 3.41
CA LEU A 72 5.39 3.70 3.29
C LEU A 72 4.87 4.98 2.64
N ASP A 73 4.05 4.87 1.60
CA ASP A 73 3.45 6.01 0.92
C ASP A 73 2.19 5.62 0.14
N CYS A 74 1.57 6.62 -0.49
CA CYS A 74 0.54 6.44 -1.51
C CYS A 74 1.20 6.42 -2.89
N SER A 75 0.60 5.68 -3.83
CA SER A 75 1.08 5.62 -5.21
C SER A 75 -0.10 5.61 -6.17
N ASP A 76 -0.14 6.57 -7.08
CA ASP A 76 -1.17 6.68 -8.12
C ASP A 76 -1.15 5.48 -9.08
N THR A 77 0.05 4.94 -9.33
CA THR A 77 0.25 3.70 -10.10
C THR A 77 0.96 2.65 -9.25
N CYS A 78 0.25 2.06 -8.29
CA CYS A 78 0.85 1.03 -7.43
C CYS A 78 0.87 -0.34 -8.11
N ARG A 79 2.07 -0.85 -8.43
CA ARG A 79 2.27 -2.23 -8.88
C ARG A 79 3.36 -2.90 -8.03
N ALA A 80 3.12 -4.14 -7.61
CA ALA A 80 4.13 -4.92 -6.91
C ALA A 80 5.23 -5.38 -7.88
N TRP A 81 6.49 -5.16 -7.52
CA TRP A 81 7.66 -5.59 -8.30
C TRP A 81 8.91 -5.67 -7.42
N LYS A 82 9.97 -6.27 -7.96
CA LYS A 82 11.27 -6.35 -7.30
C LYS A 82 12.35 -5.90 -8.28
N LEU A 83 13.32 -5.14 -7.77
CA LEU A 83 14.50 -4.71 -8.52
C LEU A 83 15.74 -5.15 -7.76
N ILE A 84 16.69 -5.70 -8.50
CA ILE A 84 18.04 -5.97 -8.04
C ILE A 84 18.97 -5.31 -9.06
N ARG A 85 19.73 -4.30 -8.65
CA ARG A 85 20.68 -3.58 -9.50
C ARG A 85 21.94 -3.27 -8.70
N GLY A 86 23.06 -3.91 -9.06
CA GLY A 86 24.31 -3.78 -8.32
C GLY A 86 24.12 -4.15 -6.85
N SER A 87 24.50 -3.25 -5.94
CA SER A 87 24.37 -3.42 -4.50
C SER A 87 23.02 -2.99 -3.91
N LEU A 88 22.05 -2.62 -4.76
CA LEU A 88 20.71 -2.19 -4.36
C LEU A 88 19.68 -3.28 -4.68
N LYS A 89 18.86 -3.60 -3.69
CA LYS A 89 17.66 -4.43 -3.86
C LYS A 89 16.46 -3.70 -3.28
N VAL A 90 15.39 -3.65 -4.04
CA VAL A 90 14.12 -3.00 -3.69
C VAL A 90 12.99 -4.00 -3.91
N SER A 91 12.06 -4.10 -2.96
CA SER A 91 10.83 -4.88 -3.11
C SER A 91 9.63 -3.99 -2.82
N ILE A 92 8.76 -3.85 -3.81
CA ILE A 92 7.54 -3.03 -3.73
C ILE A 92 6.32 -3.93 -3.59
N PHE A 93 5.45 -3.57 -2.66
CA PHE A 93 4.15 -4.20 -2.42
C PHE A 93 3.05 -3.15 -2.46
N CYS A 94 1.85 -3.59 -2.84
CA CYS A 94 0.68 -2.73 -2.95
C CYS A 94 -0.51 -3.37 -2.24
N CYS A 95 -1.35 -2.54 -1.63
CA CYS A 95 -2.61 -2.96 -1.04
C CYS A 95 -3.65 -1.83 -1.12
N LYS A 96 -4.93 -2.19 -1.02
CA LYS A 96 -6.09 -1.28 -1.05
C LYS A 96 -7.26 -1.90 -0.31
N GLY A 97 -8.28 -1.11 0.01
CA GLY A 97 -9.54 -1.57 0.60
C GLY A 97 -9.51 -1.81 2.11
N GLN A 98 -8.40 -1.50 2.78
CA GLN A 98 -8.26 -1.51 4.24
C GLN A 98 -7.33 -0.38 4.66
N ASP A 99 -7.77 0.41 5.64
CA ASP A 99 -6.96 1.50 6.16
C ASP A 99 -5.64 1.00 6.75
N PHE A 100 -4.59 1.76 6.49
CA PHE A 100 -3.20 1.51 6.89
C PHE A 100 -2.67 0.13 6.49
N CYS A 101 -3.24 -0.50 5.45
CA CYS A 101 -2.84 -1.84 5.01
C CYS A 101 -1.35 -1.96 4.67
N ASN A 102 -0.69 -0.86 4.30
CA ASN A 102 0.74 -0.84 3.93
C ASN A 102 1.68 -1.02 5.13
N MET A 103 1.17 -0.90 6.36
CA MET A 103 1.91 -1.26 7.56
C MET A 103 2.12 -2.78 7.71
N TYR A 104 1.34 -3.58 6.97
CA TYR A 104 1.28 -5.04 7.10
C TYR A 104 1.69 -5.75 5.80
N ARG A 105 2.75 -5.30 5.12
CA ARG A 105 3.25 -5.89 3.86
C ARG A 105 4.77 -6.07 3.90
N GLY A 106 5.35 -6.84 2.97
CA GLY A 106 6.81 -7.01 2.90
C GLY A 106 7.46 -7.43 4.23
N LYS A 107 8.55 -6.74 4.61
CA LYS A 107 9.23 -6.93 5.90
C LYS A 107 8.41 -6.43 7.09
N SER A 108 7.46 -5.51 6.89
CA SER A 108 6.68 -4.98 8.00
C SER A 108 5.70 -6.00 8.60
N LEU A 109 5.26 -7.00 7.82
CA LEU A 109 4.51 -8.17 8.29
C LEU A 109 5.14 -8.90 9.49
N ARG A 110 6.47 -8.94 9.57
CA ARG A 110 7.18 -9.70 10.61
C ARG A 110 7.13 -9.03 11.98
N TRP A 111 6.78 -7.75 12.05
CA TRP A 111 6.80 -6.98 13.31
C TRP A 111 5.45 -6.92 14.00
N THR A 112 4.39 -7.37 13.35
CA THR A 112 3.01 -7.37 13.87
C THR A 112 2.57 -8.75 14.36
N ALA A 113 3.51 -9.71 14.43
CA ALA A 113 3.34 -11.04 15.01
C ALA A 113 4.09 -11.19 16.36
N GLN A 114 4.46 -10.06 16.99
CA GLN A 114 5.09 -9.98 18.31
C GLN A 114 4.28 -9.07 19.22
#